data_AF-A5L5Q7-F1
#
_entry.id   AF-A5L5Q7-F1
#
_cell.length_a   1.000
_cell.length_b   1.000
_cell.length_c   1.000
_cell.angle_alpha   90.00
_cell.angle_beta   90.00
_cell.angle_gamma   90.00
#
_symmetry.space_group_name_H-M   'P 1'
#
loop_
_entity.id
_entity.type
_entity.pdbx_description
1 polymer ?
#
loop_
_entity_poly.entity_id
_entity_poly.type
_entity_poly.pdbx_seq_one_letter_code
_entity_poly.pdbx_strand_id
1 'polypeptide(L)'
;MSNAAAVLVGNQLGAKNNEAVYYQALGITILCFLTSIVVAIFLYFVQTPILNAFSALTEETRALSEKFILILSVGIVIRSIPMTVIVGVLRAGGDVKFCLYQDLIAQWVIGIPLAAIAAIYFKFPPEWVYLLFLTEEVIKWSGSLYRMKTRKWIKNLIGS
;
A
#
# COMPACT_ATOMS: atom_id res chain seq x y z
N MET A 1 6.00 2.89 -9.13
CA MET A 1 7.17 2.21 -8.53
C MET A 1 7.04 0.68 -8.52
N SER A 2 5.90 0.10 -8.15
CA SER A 2 5.72 -1.37 -8.08
C SER A 2 6.07 -2.15 -9.36
N ASN A 3 5.73 -1.64 -10.55
CA ASN A 3 6.02 -2.35 -11.80
C ASN A 3 7.52 -2.40 -12.13
N ALA A 4 8.26 -1.34 -11.78
CA ALA A 4 9.72 -1.31 -11.94
C ALA A 4 10.39 -2.29 -10.96
N ALA A 5 9.87 -2.37 -9.72
CA ALA A 5 10.31 -3.38 -8.75
C ALA A 5 10.08 -4.80 -9.29
N ALA A 6 8.93 -5.06 -9.91
CA ALA A 6 8.61 -6.37 -10.50
C ALA A 6 9.57 -6.76 -11.63
N VAL A 7 9.90 -5.83 -12.53
CA VAL A 7 10.86 -6.08 -13.61
C VAL A 7 12.25 -6.37 -13.06
N LEU A 8 12.72 -5.58 -12.08
CA LEU A 8 14.05 -5.72 -11.50
C LEU A 8 14.19 -7.03 -10.72
N VAL A 9 13.19 -7.38 -9.90
CA VAL A 9 13.13 -8.65 -9.15
C VAL A 9 13.03 -9.84 -10.12
N GLY A 10 12.18 -9.75 -11.14
CA GLY A 10 12.00 -10.81 -12.14
C GLY A 10 13.29 -11.12 -12.92
N ASN A 11 14.01 -10.07 -13.36
CA ASN A 11 15.28 -10.23 -14.07
C ASN A 11 16.36 -10.91 -13.20
N GLN A 12 16.46 -10.52 -11.93
CA GLN A 12 17.48 -11.05 -11.01
C GLN A 12 17.18 -12.48 -10.54
N LEU A 13 15.90 -12.84 -10.40
CA LEU A 13 15.49 -14.22 -10.16
C LEU A 13 15.90 -15.14 -11.31
N GLY A 14 15.81 -14.67 -12.56
CA GLY A 14 16.31 -15.39 -13.74
C GLY A 14 17.83 -15.63 -13.71
N ALA A 15 18.59 -14.72 -13.09
CA ALA A 15 20.04 -14.81 -12.95
C ALA A 15 20.53 -15.75 -11.82
N LYS A 16 19.63 -16.46 -11.12
CA LYS A 16 19.91 -17.42 -10.02
C LYS A 16 20.66 -16.83 -8.81
N ASN A 17 20.70 -15.51 -8.64
CA ASN A 17 21.36 -14.86 -7.51
C ASN A 17 20.36 -14.52 -6.40
N ASN A 18 19.93 -15.53 -5.66
CA ASN A 18 18.86 -15.44 -4.66
C ASN A 18 19.17 -14.47 -3.50
N GLU A 19 20.43 -14.33 -3.10
CA GLU A 19 20.80 -13.36 -2.07
C GLU A 19 20.73 -11.92 -2.57
N ALA A 20 21.27 -11.65 -3.77
CA ALA A 20 21.21 -10.31 -4.35
C ALA A 20 19.76 -9.86 -4.58
N VAL A 21 18.88 -10.77 -5.02
CA VAL A 21 17.44 -10.53 -5.19
C VAL A 21 16.81 -10.04 -3.88
N TYR A 22 17.13 -10.68 -2.76
CA TYR A 22 16.57 -10.33 -1.45
C TYR A 22 16.99 -8.91 -1.02
N TYR A 23 18.28 -8.60 -1.09
CA TYR A 23 18.78 -7.28 -0.70
C TYR A 23 18.28 -6.16 -1.62
N GLN A 24 18.15 -6.43 -2.94
CA GLN A 24 17.57 -5.48 -3.87
C GLN A 24 16.08 -5.24 -3.59
N ALA A 25 15.30 -6.29 -3.31
CA ALA A 25 13.90 -6.16 -2.94
C ALA A 25 13.71 -5.32 -1.65
N LEU A 26 14.57 -5.52 -0.65
CA LEU A 26 14.57 -4.69 0.55
C LEU A 26 14.93 -3.23 0.24
N GLY A 27 16.00 -3.01 -0.54
CA GLY A 27 16.43 -1.66 -0.93
C GLY A 27 15.35 -0.89 -1.68
N ILE A 28 14.66 -1.55 -2.63
CA ILE A 28 13.54 -0.95 -3.37
C ILE A 28 12.36 -0.66 -2.44
N THR A 29 12.05 -1.56 -1.50
CA THR A 29 10.97 -1.34 -0.54
C THR A 29 11.24 -0.11 0.33
N ILE A 30 12.48 0.04 0.83
CA ILE A 30 12.89 1.21 1.62
C ILE A 30 12.85 2.48 0.78
N LEU A 31 13.37 2.43 -0.46
CA LEU A 31 13.34 3.58 -1.37
C LEU A 31 11.90 4.02 -1.68
N CYS A 32 10.99 3.08 -1.95
CA CYS A 32 9.58 3.35 -2.18
C CYS A 32 8.90 3.95 -0.93
N PHE A 33 9.27 3.48 0.26
CA PHE A 33 8.75 4.02 1.51
C PHE A 33 9.23 5.46 1.73
N LEU A 34 10.53 5.75 1.58
CA LEU A 34 11.08 7.10 1.72
C LEU A 34 10.50 8.08 0.70
N THR A 35 10.40 7.66 -0.56
CA THR A 35 9.78 8.49 -1.60
C THR A 35 8.29 8.72 -1.33
N SER A 36 7.57 7.75 -0.77
CA SER A 36 6.17 7.94 -0.38
C SER A 36 5.99 8.98 0.74
N ILE A 37 6.94 9.06 1.68
CA ILE A 37 6.93 10.09 2.73
C ILE A 37 7.09 11.48 2.09
N VAL A 38 8.04 11.64 1.17
CA VAL A 38 8.24 12.90 0.45
C VAL A 38 6.97 13.30 -0.31
N VAL A 39 6.34 12.35 -1.01
CA VAL A 39 5.08 12.59 -1.74
C VAL A 39 3.94 12.97 -0.80
N ALA A 40 3.81 12.30 0.35
CA ALA A 40 2.78 12.59 1.34
C ALA A 40 2.93 13.99 1.96
N ILE A 41 4.17 14.37 2.30
CA ILE A 41 4.49 15.70 2.81
C ILE A 41 4.17 16.75 1.74
N PHE A 42 4.61 16.53 0.50
CA PHE A 42 4.35 17.43 -0.62
C PHE A 42 2.83 17.61 -0.85
N LEU A 43 2.07 16.51 -0.87
CA LEU A 43 0.61 16.55 -1.01
C LEU A 43 -0.05 17.38 0.09
N TYR A 44 0.39 17.23 1.35
CA TYR A 44 -0.14 17.99 2.46
C TYR A 44 0.09 19.51 2.31
N PHE A 45 1.26 19.94 1.82
CA PHE A 45 1.54 21.35 1.58
C PHE A 45 0.82 21.91 0.35
N VAL A 46 0.59 21.08 -0.66
CA VAL A 46 -0.07 21.47 -1.92
C VAL A 46 -1.60 21.39 -1.83
N GLN A 47 -2.16 20.96 -0.69
CA GLN A 47 -3.61 20.84 -0.52
C GLN A 47 -4.36 22.16 -0.75
N THR A 48 -3.79 23.29 -0.32
CA THR A 48 -4.42 24.62 -0.44
C THR A 48 -4.64 25.03 -1.89
N PRO A 49 -3.63 25.03 -2.79
CA PRO A 49 -3.85 25.32 -4.20
C PRO A 49 -4.74 24.28 -4.89
N ILE A 50 -4.70 23.00 -4.47
CA ILE A 50 -5.61 21.97 -5.00
C ILE A 50 -7.06 22.33 -4.70
N LEU A 51 -7.39 22.65 -3.45
CA LEU A 51 -8.75 22.99 -3.04
C LEU A 51 -9.21 24.33 -3.64
N ASN A 52 -8.31 25.31 -3.74
CA ASN A 52 -8.62 26.59 -4.37
C ASN A 52 -8.87 26.49 -5.89
N ALA A 53 -8.38 25.44 -6.55
CA ALA A 53 -8.71 25.19 -7.95
C ALA A 53 -10.20 24.80 -8.15
N PHE A 54 -10.88 24.37 -7.09
CA PHE A 54 -12.31 24.08 -7.09
C PHE A 54 -13.09 25.27 -6.53
N SER A 55 -13.47 26.19 -7.41
CA SER A 55 -14.12 27.47 -7.06
C SER A 55 -15.55 27.35 -6.53
N ALA A 56 -16.21 26.20 -6.67
CA ALA A 56 -17.60 25.96 -6.27
C ALA A 56 -17.76 25.13 -4.97
N LEU A 57 -16.71 25.05 -4.14
CA LEU A 57 -16.79 24.32 -2.87
C LEU A 57 -17.54 25.14 -1.81
N THR A 58 -18.50 24.51 -1.15
CA THR A 58 -19.07 25.05 0.11
C THR A 58 -18.01 24.97 1.22
N GLU A 59 -18.14 25.80 2.25
CA GLU A 59 -17.22 25.79 3.41
C GLU A 59 -17.17 24.40 4.08
N GLU A 60 -18.32 23.74 4.20
CA GLU A 60 -18.43 22.39 4.77
C GLU A 60 -17.70 21.35 3.91
N THR A 61 -17.90 21.37 2.59
CA THR A 61 -17.21 20.43 1.68
C THR A 61 -15.70 20.67 1.67
N ARG A 62 -15.26 21.93 1.78
CA ARG A 62 -13.84 22.27 1.86
C ARG A 62 -13.20 21.71 3.14
N ALA A 63 -13.82 21.96 4.30
CA ALA A 63 -13.31 21.45 5.58
C ALA A 63 -13.25 19.91 5.62
N LEU A 64 -14.24 19.23 5.03
CA LEU A 64 -14.22 17.77 4.90
C LEU A 64 -13.10 17.29 3.96
N SER A 65 -12.89 17.99 2.84
CA SER A 65 -11.85 17.65 1.87
C SER A 65 -10.44 17.81 2.46
N GLU A 66 -10.21 18.83 3.29
CA GLU A 66 -8.93 19.00 4.02
C GLU A 66 -8.65 17.80 4.93
N LYS A 67 -9.67 17.30 5.65
CA LYS A 67 -9.53 16.08 6.47
C LYS A 67 -9.22 14.85 5.60
N PHE A 68 -9.88 14.69 4.46
CA PHE A 68 -9.62 13.58 3.53
C PHE A 68 -8.21 13.64 2.95
N ILE A 69 -7.72 14.83 2.58
CA ILE A 69 -6.34 14.99 2.07
C ILE A 69 -5.33 14.62 3.14
N LEU A 70 -5.55 15.02 4.40
CA LEU A 70 -4.70 14.60 5.51
C LEU A 70 -4.67 13.06 5.66
N ILE A 71 -5.84 12.41 5.66
CA ILE A 71 -5.94 10.95 5.76
C ILE A 71 -5.28 10.28 4.56
N LEU A 72 -5.46 10.83 3.35
CA LEU A 72 -4.85 10.33 2.12
C LEU A 72 -3.32 10.43 2.17
N SER A 73 -2.77 11.55 2.66
CA SER A 73 -1.33 11.73 2.83
C SER A 73 -0.75 10.66 3.74
N VAL A 74 -1.38 10.39 4.88
CA VAL A 74 -0.99 9.28 5.76
C VAL A 74 -1.16 7.93 5.06
N GLY A 75 -2.26 7.76 4.34
CA GLY A 75 -2.57 6.56 3.57
C GLY A 75 -1.53 6.23 2.50
N ILE A 76 -0.97 7.23 1.81
CA ILE A 76 0.10 7.03 0.82
C ILE A 76 1.31 6.34 1.45
N VAL A 77 1.72 6.77 2.65
CA VAL A 77 2.86 6.19 3.36
C VAL A 77 2.56 4.77 3.80
N ILE A 78 1.40 4.55 4.42
CA ILE A 78 0.97 3.22 4.88
C ILE A 78 0.83 2.26 3.70
N ARG A 79 0.30 2.69 2.56
CA ARG A 79 0.12 1.83 1.38
C ARG A 79 1.41 1.45 0.67
N SER A 80 2.45 2.26 0.80
CA SER A 80 3.68 2.11 0.02
C SER A 80 4.36 0.74 0.22
N ILE A 81 4.44 0.22 1.45
CA ILE A 81 5.09 -1.06 1.75
C ILE A 81 4.30 -2.24 1.19
N PRO A 82 3.00 -2.45 1.55
CA PRO A 82 2.20 -3.53 0.99
C PRO A 82 2.18 -3.50 -0.53
N MET A 83 2.02 -2.32 -1.14
CA MET A 83 1.98 -2.19 -2.59
C MET A 83 3.30 -2.64 -3.21
N THR A 84 4.44 -2.17 -2.69
CA THR A 84 5.75 -2.52 -3.24
C THR A 84 6.09 -3.98 -3.01
N VAL A 85 5.85 -4.50 -1.80
CA VAL A 85 6.20 -5.88 -1.45
C VAL A 85 5.27 -6.86 -2.13
N ILE A 86 3.96 -6.73 -2.00
CA ILE A 86 2.99 -7.69 -2.54
C ILE A 86 3.00 -7.65 -4.06
N VAL A 87 2.78 -6.46 -4.64
CA VAL A 87 2.61 -6.32 -6.09
C VAL A 87 3.96 -6.31 -6.80
N GLY A 88 4.97 -5.64 -6.23
CA GLY A 88 6.27 -5.47 -6.86
C GLY A 88 7.25 -6.61 -6.63
N VAL A 89 7.23 -7.27 -5.46
CA VAL A 89 8.22 -8.30 -5.12
C VAL A 89 7.60 -9.70 -5.15
N LEU A 90 6.58 -9.95 -4.33
CA LEU A 90 6.02 -11.29 -4.11
C LEU A 90 5.33 -11.85 -5.36
N ARG A 91 4.52 -11.03 -6.06
CA ARG A 91 3.90 -11.45 -7.33
C ARG A 91 4.95 -11.72 -8.41
N ALA A 92 5.98 -10.88 -8.51
CA ALA A 92 7.09 -11.07 -9.45
C ALA A 92 7.92 -12.32 -9.15
N GLY A 93 8.04 -12.69 -7.86
CA GLY A 93 8.65 -13.95 -7.41
C GLY A 93 7.80 -15.20 -7.62
N GLY A 94 6.61 -15.08 -8.22
CA GLY A 94 5.70 -16.21 -8.45
C GLY A 94 4.88 -16.61 -7.22
N ASP A 95 4.91 -15.84 -6.13
CA ASP A 95 4.14 -16.09 -4.91
C ASP A 95 2.73 -15.51 -4.95
N VAL A 96 2.07 -15.68 -6.12
CA VAL A 96 0.78 -15.05 -6.44
C VAL A 96 -0.33 -15.54 -5.51
N LYS A 97 -0.32 -16.81 -5.11
CA LYS A 97 -1.34 -17.39 -4.22
C LYS A 97 -1.35 -16.71 -2.85
N PHE A 98 -0.16 -16.49 -2.26
CA PHE A 98 -0.06 -15.78 -0.99
C PHE A 98 -0.59 -14.34 -1.11
N CYS A 99 -0.20 -13.64 -2.18
CA CYS A 99 -0.66 -12.29 -2.45
C CYS A 99 -2.19 -12.22 -2.54
N LEU A 100 -2.80 -13.14 -3.30
CA LEU A 100 -4.25 -13.19 -3.47
C LEU A 100 -4.97 -13.43 -2.14
N TYR A 101 -4.54 -14.41 -1.35
CA TYR A 101 -5.17 -14.67 -0.05
C TYR A 101 -5.04 -13.50 0.90
N GLN A 102 -3.87 -12.86 0.96
CA GLN A 102 -3.67 -11.70 1.81
C GLN A 102 -4.56 -10.52 1.38
N ASP A 103 -4.65 -10.24 0.08
CA ASP A 103 -5.50 -9.17 -0.45
C ASP A 103 -6.98 -9.44 -0.18
N LEU A 104 -7.43 -10.69 -0.40
CA LEU A 104 -8.82 -11.10 -0.14
C LEU A 104 -9.18 -10.99 1.35
N ILE A 105 -8.35 -11.52 2.24
CA ILE A 105 -8.63 -11.49 3.69
C ILE A 105 -8.63 -10.05 4.20
N ALA A 106 -7.62 -9.26 3.85
CA ALA A 106 -7.54 -7.88 4.31
C ALA A 106 -8.75 -7.06 3.85
N GLN A 107 -9.18 -7.20 2.60
CA GLN A 107 -10.28 -6.41 2.04
C GLN A 107 -11.66 -6.94 2.44
N TRP A 108 -11.93 -8.23 2.24
CA TRP A 108 -13.28 -8.79 2.41
C TRP A 108 -13.62 -9.20 3.84
N VAL A 109 -12.64 -9.67 4.61
CA VAL A 109 -12.88 -10.11 5.99
C VAL A 109 -12.74 -8.96 6.97
N ILE A 110 -11.95 -7.94 6.62
CA ILE A 110 -11.60 -6.87 7.57
C ILE A 110 -12.01 -5.48 7.05
N GLY A 111 -11.44 -5.00 5.96
CA GLY A 111 -11.66 -3.64 5.45
C GLY A 111 -13.14 -3.32 5.19
N ILE A 112 -13.81 -4.11 4.34
CA ILE A 112 -15.21 -3.91 3.97
C ILE A 112 -16.15 -4.07 5.18
N PRO A 113 -16.10 -5.16 5.97
CA PRO A 113 -16.95 -5.30 7.15
C PRO A 113 -16.75 -4.20 8.18
N LEU A 114 -15.50 -3.80 8.45
CA LEU A 114 -15.19 -2.73 9.40
C LEU A 114 -15.77 -1.39 8.95
N ALA A 115 -15.60 -1.04 7.67
CA ALA A 115 -16.16 0.18 7.10
C ALA A 115 -17.70 0.16 7.11
N ALA A 116 -18.32 -0.98 6.77
CA ALA A 116 -19.77 -1.14 6.78
C ALA A 116 -20.36 -1.01 8.19
N ILE A 117 -19.73 -1.63 9.19
CA ILE A 117 -20.16 -1.52 10.60
C ILE A 117 -20.03 -0.07 11.07
N ALA A 118 -18.91 0.59 10.79
CA ALA A 118 -18.70 1.99 11.18
C ALA A 118 -19.70 2.95 10.51
N ALA A 119 -19.98 2.77 9.23
CA ALA A 119 -20.86 3.65 8.47
C ALA A 119 -22.34 3.40 8.74
N ILE A 120 -22.77 2.14 8.80
CA ILE A 120 -24.20 1.79 8.86
C ILE A 120 -24.69 1.67 10.30
N TYR A 121 -23.94 0.98 11.15
CA TYR A 121 -24.36 0.70 12.53
C TYR A 121 -24.02 1.87 13.45
N PHE A 122 -22.76 2.31 13.44
CA PHE A 122 -22.29 3.40 14.31
C PHE A 122 -22.54 4.80 13.72
N LYS A 123 -22.87 4.90 12.42
CA LYS A 123 -23.10 6.17 11.71
C LYS A 123 -21.97 7.18 11.91
N PHE A 124 -20.73 6.67 11.87
CA PHE A 124 -19.56 7.53 12.01
C PHE A 124 -19.48 8.56 10.87
N PRO A 125 -18.94 9.76 11.15
CA PRO A 125 -18.66 10.74 10.11
C PRO A 125 -17.75 10.14 9.03
N PRO A 126 -17.89 10.58 7.76
CA PRO A 126 -17.23 9.95 6.63
C PRO A 126 -15.69 9.99 6.71
N GLU A 127 -15.09 10.97 7.39
CA GLU A 127 -13.64 11.00 7.64
C GLU A 127 -13.15 9.83 8.48
N TRP A 128 -13.93 9.38 9.46
CA TRP A 128 -13.57 8.23 10.30
C TRP A 128 -13.73 6.93 9.53
N VAL A 129 -14.77 6.82 8.71
CA VAL A 129 -14.97 5.67 7.81
C VAL A 129 -13.80 5.59 6.82
N TYR A 130 -13.37 6.73 6.25
CA TYR A 130 -12.23 6.79 5.35
C TYR A 130 -10.92 6.39 6.03
N LEU A 131 -10.70 6.85 7.26
CA LEU A 131 -9.53 6.45 8.06
C LEU A 131 -9.51 4.94 8.34
N LEU A 132 -10.66 4.33 8.62
CA LEU A 132 -10.77 2.89 8.90
C LEU A 132 -10.35 2.02 7.71
N PHE A 133 -10.50 2.49 6.47
CA PHE A 133 -9.96 1.77 5.31
C PHE A 133 -8.45 1.58 5.38
N LEU A 134 -7.70 2.48 6.05
CA LEU A 134 -6.25 2.29 6.21
C LEU A 134 -5.89 1.09 7.08
N THR A 135 -6.83 0.59 7.89
CA THR A 135 -6.62 -0.61 8.73
C THR A 135 -6.27 -1.82 7.88
N GLU A 136 -6.88 -1.98 6.70
CA GLU A 136 -6.59 -3.10 5.80
C GLU A 136 -5.13 -3.09 5.36
N GLU A 137 -4.55 -1.91 5.16
CA GLU A 137 -3.17 -1.74 4.73
C GLU A 137 -2.21 -2.05 5.88
N VAL A 138 -2.54 -1.63 7.11
CA VAL A 138 -1.77 -1.99 8.32
C VAL A 138 -1.76 -3.51 8.52
N ILE A 139 -2.85 -4.20 8.24
CA ILE A 139 -2.89 -5.67 8.30
C ILE A 139 -1.99 -6.26 7.23
N LYS A 140 -2.02 -5.72 6.01
CA LYS A 140 -1.15 -6.18 4.92
C LYS A 140 0.33 -5.98 5.23
N TRP A 141 0.73 -4.97 6.01
CA TRP A 141 2.13 -4.81 6.46
C TRP A 141 2.64 -6.06 7.15
N SER A 142 1.86 -6.59 8.10
CA SER A 142 2.26 -7.75 8.89
C SER A 142 2.54 -8.97 7.99
N GLY A 143 1.62 -9.26 7.06
CA GLY A 143 1.75 -10.37 6.12
C GLY A 143 2.88 -10.15 5.11
N SER A 144 3.02 -8.93 4.57
CA SER A 144 4.05 -8.62 3.57
C SER A 144 5.46 -8.68 4.16
N LEU A 145 5.66 -8.12 5.35
CA LEU A 145 6.97 -8.13 6.02
C LEU A 145 7.35 -9.53 6.52
N TYR A 146 6.38 -10.28 7.07
CA TYR A 146 6.58 -11.68 7.43
C TYR A 146 7.02 -12.49 6.21
N ARG A 147 6.29 -12.37 5.09
CA ARG A 147 6.61 -13.13 3.88
C ARG A 147 7.97 -12.75 3.31
N MET A 148 8.29 -11.46 3.28
CA MET A 148 9.59 -10.95 2.87
C MET A 148 10.71 -11.58 3.70
N LYS A 149 10.60 -11.53 5.04
CA LYS A 149 11.62 -12.06 5.97
C LYS A 149 11.82 -13.58 5.84
N THR A 150 10.76 -14.34 5.60
CA THR A 150 10.87 -15.81 5.46
C THR A 150 11.52 -16.26 4.15
N ARG A 151 11.71 -15.36 3.17
CA ARG A 151 12.28 -15.65 1.83
C ARG A 151 11.57 -16.76 1.04
N LYS A 152 10.45 -17.30 1.52
CA LYS A 152 9.64 -18.36 0.89
C LYS A 152 9.08 -17.99 -0.47
N TRP A 153 9.08 -16.70 -0.78
CA TRP A 153 8.68 -16.13 -2.07
C TRP A 153 9.75 -16.28 -3.14
N ILE A 154 11.02 -16.50 -2.76
CA ILE A 154 12.12 -16.76 -3.69
C ILE A 154 12.04 -18.24 -4.08
N LYS A 155 11.27 -18.54 -5.12
CA LYS A 155 11.19 -19.88 -5.70
C LYS A 155 12.07 -19.92 -6.94
N ASN A 156 12.96 -20.90 -7.02
CA ASN A 156 13.65 -21.21 -8.27
C ASN A 156 12.59 -21.72 -9.26
N LEU A 157 12.23 -20.90 -10.25
CA LEU A 157 11.25 -21.25 -11.28
C LEU A 157 11.80 -22.24 -12.33
N ILE A 158 13.02 -22.74 -12.14
CA ILE A 158 13.67 -23.72 -13.02
C ILE A 158 14.22 -24.84 -12.14
N GLY A 159 13.49 -25.95 -12.01
CA GLY A 159 13.93 -27.13 -11.27
C GLY A 159 12.80 -28.01 -10.72
N SER A 160 12.04 -28.64 -11.62
CA SER A 160 11.49 -29.99 -11.44
C SER A 160 11.61 -30.71 -12.77
#